data_AF-A0A2U2N7I2-F1
#
_entry.id   AF-A0A2U2N7I2-F1
#
_cell.length_a   1.000
_cell.length_b   1.000
_cell.length_c   1.000
_cell.angle_alpha   90.00
_cell.angle_beta   90.00
_cell.angle_gamma   90.00
#
_symmetry.space_group_name_H-M   'P 1'
#
loop_
_entity.id
_entity.type
_entity.pdbx_description
1 polymer ?
#
loop_
_entity_poly.entity_id
_entity_poly.type
_entity_poly.pdbx_seq_one_letter_code
_entity_poly.pdbx_strand_id
1 'polypeptide(L)'
;MRSLLLVTALLIAATGPATGSPVYRCPGDEGAITFTDEPCAGGERVQLPEPPPAGAAAAARERAEALAESAEALAEARRAREAERERRAAEQAAAAAPTPARTDPQPPREPRWVRYGYGYGYPPFPHPPHRPHPPKASPDPPEEPEPEQRVIGKTPNLID
;
A
#
# COMPACT_ATOMS: atom_id res chain seq x y z
N MET A 1 -4.52 -11.36 -68.90
CA MET A 1 -4.15 -11.96 -67.60
C MET A 1 -2.97 -11.27 -66.91
N ARG A 2 -1.96 -10.75 -67.63
CA ARG A 2 -0.86 -9.96 -67.02
C ARG A 2 -1.27 -8.59 -66.44
N SER A 3 -2.32 -7.97 -67.00
CA SER A 3 -2.81 -6.65 -66.56
C SER A 3 -3.56 -6.68 -65.23
N LEU A 4 -3.98 -7.86 -64.77
CA LEU A 4 -4.76 -8.03 -63.53
C LEU A 4 -3.85 -8.18 -62.29
N LEU A 5 -2.57 -8.50 -62.50
CA LEU A 5 -1.55 -8.61 -61.44
C LEU A 5 -0.93 -7.26 -61.06
N LEU A 6 -0.97 -6.27 -61.95
CA LEU A 6 -0.43 -4.93 -61.67
C LEU A 6 -1.39 -4.07 -60.84
N VAL A 7 -2.70 -4.33 -60.92
CA VAL A 7 -3.73 -3.57 -60.15
C VAL A 7 -3.77 -4.02 -58.69
N THR A 8 -3.50 -5.29 -58.40
CA THR A 8 -3.45 -5.84 -57.02
C THR A 8 -2.18 -5.45 -56.26
N ALA A 9 -1.05 -5.24 -56.95
CA ALA A 9 0.19 -4.80 -56.29
C ALA A 9 0.13 -3.32 -55.83
N LEU A 10 -0.67 -2.47 -56.51
CA LEU A 10 -0.77 -1.05 -56.17
C LEU A 10 -1.69 -0.77 -54.96
N LEU A 11 -2.57 -1.71 -54.60
CA LEU A 11 -3.51 -1.52 -53.48
C LEU A 11 -2.87 -1.76 -52.09
N ILE A 12 -1.67 -2.33 -52.01
CA ILE A 12 -1.02 -2.70 -50.74
C ILE A 12 -0.10 -1.57 -50.21
N ALA A 13 0.15 -0.52 -51.01
CA ALA A 13 1.08 0.55 -50.64
C ALA A 13 0.49 1.65 -49.73
N ALA A 14 -0.78 1.58 -49.35
CA ALA A 14 -1.46 2.67 -48.63
C ALA A 14 -1.47 2.55 -47.08
N THR A 15 -0.95 1.47 -46.51
CA THR A 15 -0.81 1.33 -45.04
C THR A 15 0.55 1.83 -44.58
N GLY A 16 0.82 3.12 -44.80
CA GLY A 16 1.91 3.83 -44.11
C GLY A 16 1.50 4.16 -42.68
N PRO A 17 2.44 4.33 -41.75
CA PRO A 17 2.12 4.83 -40.42
C PRO A 17 1.45 6.20 -40.59
N ALA A 18 0.27 6.37 -39.97
CA ALA A 18 -0.39 7.66 -39.90
C ALA A 18 0.53 8.58 -39.08
N THR A 19 1.38 9.35 -39.76
CA THR A 19 2.09 10.47 -39.13
C THR A 19 1.00 11.44 -38.70
N GLY A 20 0.77 11.51 -37.38
CA GLY A 20 -0.26 12.35 -36.78
C GLY A 20 -0.19 13.78 -37.32
N SER A 21 -1.35 14.40 -37.56
CA SER A 21 -1.40 15.78 -38.02
C SER A 21 -0.69 16.69 -37.01
N PRO A 22 0.14 17.65 -37.48
CA PRO A 22 0.77 18.60 -36.57
C PRO A 22 -0.31 19.48 -35.94
N VAL A 23 -0.39 19.45 -34.61
CA VAL A 23 -1.29 20.34 -33.85
C VAL A 23 -0.54 21.61 -33.49
N TYR A 24 -1.17 22.77 -33.68
CA TYR A 24 -0.64 24.08 -33.34
C TYR A 24 -1.45 24.68 -32.20
N ARG A 25 -0.77 25.36 -31.28
CA ARG A 25 -1.35 26.14 -30.20
C ARG A 25 -1.43 27.59 -30.67
N CYS A 26 -2.64 28.09 -30.86
CA CYS A 26 -2.93 29.42 -31.34
C CYS A 26 -3.42 30.32 -30.21
N PRO A 27 -2.75 31.47 -29.95
CA PRO A 27 -3.33 32.50 -29.10
C PRO A 27 -4.50 33.17 -29.81
N GLY A 28 -5.66 33.17 -29.17
CA GLY A 28 -6.86 33.91 -29.58
C GLY A 28 -6.94 35.27 -28.89
N ASP A 29 -7.94 36.05 -29.27
CA ASP A 29 -8.26 37.32 -28.63
C ASP A 29 -8.62 37.09 -27.14
N GLU A 30 -8.34 38.09 -26.30
CA GLU A 30 -8.58 38.04 -24.84
C GLU A 30 -7.83 36.93 -24.07
N GLY A 31 -6.80 36.33 -24.68
CA GLY A 31 -5.95 35.31 -24.02
C GLY A 31 -6.48 33.87 -24.11
N ALA A 32 -7.50 33.62 -24.95
CA ALA A 32 -7.94 32.27 -25.26
C ALA A 32 -6.83 31.48 -25.99
N ILE A 33 -6.83 30.15 -25.85
CA ILE A 33 -5.92 29.26 -26.58
C ILE A 33 -6.75 28.26 -27.36
N THR A 34 -6.55 28.22 -28.67
CA THR A 34 -7.21 27.27 -29.57
C THR A 34 -6.18 26.33 -30.16
N PHE A 35 -6.51 25.04 -30.25
CA PHE A 35 -5.67 24.05 -30.90
C PHE A 35 -6.19 23.77 -32.31
N THR A 36 -5.35 23.89 -33.32
CA THR A 36 -5.71 23.75 -34.73
C THR A 36 -4.73 22.83 -35.45
N ASP A 37 -5.19 22.14 -36.50
CA ASP A 37 -4.31 21.33 -37.37
C ASP A 37 -3.57 22.19 -38.41
N GLU A 38 -3.94 23.46 -38.55
CA GLU A 38 -3.30 24.44 -39.44
C GLU A 38 -2.47 25.46 -38.64
N PRO A 39 -1.33 25.93 -39.20
CA PRO A 39 -0.51 26.95 -38.57
C PRO A 39 -1.21 28.31 -38.53
N CYS A 40 -1.06 29.04 -37.43
CA CYS A 40 -1.65 30.36 -37.19
C CYS A 40 -0.58 31.40 -36.82
N ALA A 41 -0.91 32.69 -37.01
CA ALA A 41 0.00 33.78 -36.69
C ALA A 41 0.30 33.85 -35.19
N GLY A 42 1.58 33.80 -34.81
CA GLY A 42 1.99 33.80 -33.40
C GLY A 42 1.75 32.47 -32.67
N GLY A 43 1.29 31.43 -33.36
CA GLY A 43 1.12 30.10 -32.79
C GLY A 43 2.39 29.26 -32.79
N GLU A 44 2.44 28.28 -31.90
CA GLU A 44 3.55 27.35 -31.76
C GLU A 44 3.10 25.92 -32.10
N ARG A 45 3.97 25.12 -32.72
CA ARG A 45 3.67 23.70 -32.96
C ARG A 45 3.74 22.95 -31.63
N VAL A 46 2.69 22.19 -31.34
CA VAL A 46 2.64 21.27 -30.19
C VAL A 46 3.43 20.03 -30.54
N GLN A 47 4.44 19.71 -29.73
CA GLN A 47 5.09 18.41 -29.77
C GLN A 47 4.23 17.42 -29.00
N LEU A 48 3.60 16.50 -29.72
CA LEU A 48 2.93 15.38 -29.09
C LEU A 48 3.98 14.39 -28.59
N PRO A 49 3.78 13.79 -27.41
CA PRO A 49 4.63 12.71 -26.94
C PRO A 49 4.57 11.53 -27.92
N GLU A 50 5.69 10.85 -28.07
CA GLU A 50 5.75 9.64 -28.89
C GLU A 50 4.80 8.59 -28.30
N PRO A 51 4.01 7.89 -29.13
CA PRO A 51 3.17 6.83 -28.64
C PRO A 51 4.02 5.77 -27.93
N PRO A 52 3.51 5.16 -26.86
CA PRO A 52 4.25 4.15 -26.14
C PRO A 52 4.57 2.95 -27.06
N PRO A 53 5.68 2.24 -26.84
CA PRO A 53 6.09 1.14 -27.70
C PRO A 53 5.02 0.04 -27.75
N ALA A 54 4.96 -0.68 -28.87
CA ALA A 54 4.05 -1.81 -29.02
C ALA A 54 4.22 -2.80 -27.86
N GLY A 55 3.12 -3.13 -27.18
CA GLY A 55 3.11 -4.00 -26.00
C GLY A 55 3.22 -3.28 -24.65
N ALA A 56 3.56 -1.99 -24.61
CA ALA A 56 3.59 -1.23 -23.34
C ALA A 56 2.22 -1.17 -22.66
N ALA A 57 1.13 -1.12 -23.43
CA ALA A 57 -0.23 -1.17 -22.91
C ALA A 57 -0.54 -2.54 -22.26
N ALA A 58 -0.05 -3.64 -22.83
CA ALA A 58 -0.22 -4.97 -22.26
C ALA A 58 0.57 -5.11 -20.96
N ALA A 59 1.85 -4.71 -20.95
CA ALA A 59 2.67 -4.70 -19.74
C ALA A 59 2.15 -3.74 -18.66
N ALA A 60 1.51 -2.63 -19.03
CA ALA A 60 0.84 -1.76 -18.07
C ALA A 60 -0.40 -2.42 -17.45
N ARG A 61 -1.19 -3.16 -18.25
CA ARG A 61 -2.35 -3.92 -17.76
C ARG A 61 -1.93 -5.04 -16.83
N GLU A 62 -0.93 -5.84 -17.19
CA GLU A 62 -0.40 -6.92 -16.35
C GLU A 62 0.07 -6.39 -15.00
N ARG A 63 0.80 -5.25 -14.99
CA ARG A 63 1.22 -4.61 -13.73
C ARG A 63 0.03 -4.11 -12.91
N ALA A 64 -1.00 -3.56 -13.55
CA ALA A 64 -2.21 -3.11 -12.86
C ALA A 64 -2.99 -4.28 -12.25
N GLU A 65 -3.09 -5.40 -12.96
CA GLU A 65 -3.71 -6.65 -12.49
C GLU A 65 -2.95 -7.21 -11.28
N ALA A 66 -1.62 -7.34 -11.38
CA ALA A 66 -0.80 -7.80 -10.25
C ALA A 66 -0.93 -6.90 -9.01
N LEU A 67 -1.01 -5.57 -9.20
CA LEU A 67 -1.26 -4.64 -8.11
C LEU A 67 -2.65 -4.83 -7.50
N ALA A 68 -3.69 -5.01 -8.32
CA ALA A 68 -5.05 -5.25 -7.85
C ALA A 68 -5.15 -6.52 -7.02
N GLU A 69 -4.56 -7.63 -7.50
CA GLU A 69 -4.50 -8.91 -6.78
C GLU A 69 -3.78 -8.76 -5.43
N SER A 70 -2.64 -8.05 -5.42
CA SER A 70 -1.89 -7.81 -4.18
C SER A 70 -2.69 -6.99 -3.17
N ALA A 71 -3.44 -5.99 -3.63
CA ALA A 71 -4.27 -5.15 -2.78
C ALA A 71 -5.45 -5.93 -2.20
N GLU A 72 -6.06 -6.81 -2.98
CA GLU A 72 -7.14 -7.69 -2.52
C GLU A 72 -6.64 -8.66 -1.45
N ALA A 73 -5.51 -9.32 -1.68
CA ALA A 73 -4.90 -10.23 -0.70
C ALA A 73 -4.56 -9.51 0.63
N LEU A 74 -4.07 -8.28 0.56
CA LEU A 74 -3.81 -7.47 1.75
C LEU A 74 -5.10 -7.07 2.48
N ALA A 75 -6.15 -6.72 1.73
CA ALA A 75 -7.45 -6.41 2.30
C ALA A 75 -8.06 -7.61 3.02
N GLU A 76 -7.99 -8.80 2.42
CA GLU A 76 -8.42 -10.06 3.04
C GLU A 76 -7.64 -10.38 4.31
N ALA A 77 -6.31 -10.29 4.26
CA ALA A 77 -5.47 -10.52 5.43
C ALA A 77 -5.82 -9.54 6.56
N ARG A 78 -6.14 -8.29 6.24
CA ARG A 78 -6.57 -7.30 7.23
C ARG A 78 -7.90 -7.70 7.87
N ARG A 79 -8.90 -8.05 7.06
CA ARG A 79 -10.23 -8.51 7.52
C ARG A 79 -10.10 -9.74 8.43
N ALA A 80 -9.28 -10.72 8.04
CA ALA A 80 -9.06 -11.92 8.84
C ALA A 80 -8.43 -11.60 10.21
N ARG A 81 -7.42 -10.72 10.25
CA ARG A 81 -6.82 -10.30 11.53
C ARG A 81 -7.79 -9.51 12.40
N GLU A 82 -8.67 -8.72 11.80
CA GLU A 82 -9.70 -7.97 12.53
C GLU A 82 -10.75 -8.89 13.14
N ALA A 83 -11.30 -9.82 12.34
CA ALA A 83 -12.23 -10.84 12.83
C ALA A 83 -11.62 -11.69 13.96
N GLU A 84 -10.34 -12.05 13.88
CA GLU A 84 -9.65 -12.76 14.94
C GLU A 84 -9.52 -11.93 16.22
N ARG A 85 -9.22 -10.63 16.11
CA ARG A 85 -9.17 -9.71 17.26
C ARG A 85 -10.54 -9.58 17.92
N GLU A 86 -11.59 -9.43 17.11
CA GLU A 86 -12.97 -9.34 17.60
C GLU A 86 -13.39 -10.62 18.32
N ARG A 87 -13.08 -11.79 17.75
CA ARG A 87 -13.38 -13.09 18.39
C ARG A 87 -12.69 -13.20 19.74
N ARG A 88 -11.39 -12.88 19.82
CA ARG A 88 -10.64 -12.90 21.09
C ARG A 88 -11.18 -11.90 22.09
N ALA A 89 -11.57 -10.70 21.65
CA ALA A 89 -12.17 -9.70 22.52
C ALA A 89 -13.52 -10.18 23.09
N ALA A 90 -14.35 -10.83 22.27
CA ALA A 90 -15.62 -11.41 22.71
C ALA A 90 -15.42 -12.58 23.69
N GLU A 91 -14.47 -13.48 23.43
CA GLU A 91 -14.10 -14.56 24.35
C GLU A 91 -13.62 -14.03 25.71
N GLN A 92 -12.77 -13.00 25.70
CA GLN A 92 -12.29 -12.35 26.92
C GLN A 92 -13.42 -11.66 27.68
N ALA A 93 -14.32 -10.98 26.98
CA ALA A 93 -15.48 -10.34 27.60
C ALA A 93 -16.43 -11.38 28.24
N ALA A 94 -16.65 -12.52 27.59
CA ALA A 94 -17.45 -13.61 28.13
C ALA A 94 -16.78 -14.25 29.36
N ALA A 95 -15.45 -14.43 29.34
CA ALA A 95 -14.70 -14.96 30.47
C ALA A 95 -14.62 -13.97 31.65
N ALA A 96 -14.63 -12.67 31.37
CA ALA A 96 -14.63 -11.61 32.38
C ALA A 96 -16.03 -11.26 32.91
N ALA A 97 -17.09 -11.89 32.39
CA ALA A 97 -18.44 -11.67 32.87
C ALA A 97 -18.50 -12.01 34.36
N PRO A 98 -18.86 -11.05 35.25
CA PRO A 98 -18.95 -11.32 36.66
C PRO A 98 -19.96 -12.44 36.87
N THR A 99 -19.56 -13.48 37.61
CA THR A 99 -20.48 -14.52 38.04
C THR A 99 -21.62 -13.81 38.77
N PRO A 100 -22.90 -14.01 38.40
CA PRO A 100 -23.98 -13.38 39.14
C PRO A 100 -23.80 -13.76 40.59
N ALA A 101 -23.59 -12.76 41.46
CA ALA A 101 -23.40 -12.98 42.88
C ALA A 101 -24.58 -13.84 43.33
N ARG A 102 -24.28 -15.09 43.69
CA ARG A 102 -25.28 -16.00 44.22
C ARG A 102 -25.79 -15.31 45.48
N THR A 103 -26.98 -14.75 45.42
CA THR A 103 -27.68 -14.20 46.58
C THR A 103 -28.12 -15.40 47.42
N ASP A 104 -27.15 -16.05 48.07
CA ASP A 104 -27.47 -17.01 49.11
C ASP A 104 -28.22 -16.23 50.21
N PRO A 105 -29.38 -16.70 50.67
CA PRO A 105 -30.01 -16.16 51.86
C PRO A 105 -29.01 -16.28 53.01
N GLN A 106 -28.41 -15.15 53.40
CA GLN A 106 -27.52 -15.09 54.54
C GLN A 106 -28.35 -15.52 55.76
N PRO A 107 -28.05 -16.67 56.42
CA PRO A 107 -28.73 -16.98 57.67
C PRO A 107 -28.46 -15.85 58.66
N PRO A 108 -29.42 -15.50 59.53
CA PRO A 108 -29.25 -14.44 60.50
C PRO A 108 -27.95 -14.69 61.28
N ARG A 109 -27.01 -13.75 61.16
CA ARG A 109 -25.75 -13.80 61.90
C ARG A 109 -26.09 -13.69 63.39
N GLU A 110 -25.98 -14.80 64.10
CA GLU A 110 -25.99 -14.78 65.55
C GLU A 110 -24.85 -13.88 66.05
N PRO A 111 -25.09 -13.02 67.06
CA PRO A 111 -24.05 -12.17 67.60
C PRO A 111 -22.99 -13.04 68.29
N ARG A 112 -21.88 -13.25 67.58
CA ARG A 112 -20.67 -13.84 68.15
C ARG A 112 -20.13 -12.86 69.17
N TRP A 113 -20.40 -13.14 70.45
CA TRP A 113 -19.84 -12.41 71.58
C TRP A 113 -18.35 -12.16 71.36
N VAL A 114 -18.01 -10.88 71.31
CA VAL A 114 -16.68 -10.37 71.02
C VAL A 114 -15.76 -10.76 72.17
N ARG A 115 -14.84 -11.69 71.92
CA ARG A 115 -13.69 -11.91 72.79
C ARG A 115 -12.78 -10.70 72.64
N TYR A 116 -12.87 -9.76 73.58
CA TYR A 116 -11.95 -8.63 73.69
C TYR A 116 -10.52 -9.17 73.91
N GLY A 117 -9.76 -9.22 72.83
CA GLY A 117 -8.30 -9.36 72.85
C GLY A 117 -7.73 -8.07 72.26
N TYR A 118 -7.30 -7.16 73.12
CA TYR A 118 -6.57 -5.96 72.72
C TYR A 118 -5.26 -6.39 72.07
N GLY A 119 -5.18 -6.22 70.75
CA GLY A 119 -3.96 -6.42 69.97
C GLY A 119 -4.09 -5.63 68.68
N TYR A 120 -3.56 -4.41 68.66
CA TYR A 120 -3.44 -3.60 67.44
C TYR A 120 -2.42 -4.27 66.51
N GLY A 121 -2.88 -5.26 65.73
CA GLY A 121 -2.15 -5.81 64.61
C GLY A 121 -2.67 -5.16 63.33
N TYR A 122 -1.88 -4.25 62.75
CA TYR A 122 -2.17 -3.76 61.40
C TYR A 122 -2.20 -4.97 60.44
N PRO A 123 -3.21 -5.08 59.55
CA PRO A 123 -3.21 -6.13 58.55
C PRO A 123 -2.00 -5.93 57.62
N PRO A 124 -1.27 -6.99 57.24
CA PRO A 124 -0.20 -6.88 56.26
C PRO A 124 -0.82 -6.45 54.92
N PHE A 125 -0.43 -5.28 54.42
CA PHE A 125 -0.81 -4.83 53.09
C PHE A 125 -0.20 -5.77 52.05
N PRO A 126 -0.98 -6.29 51.09
CA PRO A 126 -0.43 -7.12 50.02
C PRO A 126 0.55 -6.28 49.18
N HIS A 127 1.82 -6.68 49.16
CA HIS A 127 2.80 -6.11 48.25
C HIS A 127 2.46 -6.54 46.81
N PRO A 128 2.47 -5.62 45.84
CA PRO A 128 2.24 -5.98 44.45
C PRO A 128 3.32 -6.98 43.98
N PRO A 129 2.95 -7.96 43.13
CA PRO A 129 3.91 -8.94 42.63
C PRO A 129 5.03 -8.25 41.84
N HIS A 130 6.27 -8.65 42.09
CA HIS A 130 7.42 -8.20 41.30
C HIS A 130 7.20 -8.59 39.83
N ARG A 131 7.07 -7.59 38.96
CA ARG A 131 7.06 -7.84 37.51
C ARG A 131 8.48 -8.22 37.07
N PRO A 132 8.66 -9.28 36.28
CA PRO A 132 9.94 -9.57 35.65
C PRO A 132 10.38 -8.36 34.82
N HIS A 133 11.62 -7.92 35.01
CA HIS A 133 12.21 -6.95 34.10
C HIS A 133 12.30 -7.58 32.71
N PRO A 134 11.93 -6.85 31.63
CA PRO A 134 12.11 -7.36 30.28
C PRO A 134 13.60 -7.69 30.07
N PRO A 135 13.91 -8.79 29.37
CA PRO A 135 15.29 -9.07 28.99
C PRO A 135 15.82 -7.87 28.22
N LYS A 136 17.04 -7.43 28.55
CA LYS A 136 17.71 -6.37 27.80
C LYS A 136 17.81 -6.81 26.34
N ALA A 137 17.46 -5.92 25.41
CA ALA A 137 17.65 -6.17 23.99
C ALA A 137 19.12 -6.54 23.74
N SER A 138 19.33 -7.57 22.91
CA SER A 138 20.66 -7.90 22.42
C SER A 138 21.26 -6.70 21.69
N PRO A 139 22.58 -6.49 21.75
CA PRO A 139 23.24 -5.47 20.93
C PRO A 139 22.90 -5.67 19.45
N ASP A 140 22.69 -4.56 18.74
CA ASP A 140 22.50 -4.61 17.29
C ASP A 140 23.71 -5.32 16.63
N PRO A 141 23.48 -6.15 15.60
CA PRO A 141 24.58 -6.74 14.84
C PRO A 141 25.48 -5.63 14.27
N PRO A 142 26.79 -5.88 14.11
CA PRO A 142 27.68 -4.93 13.46
C PRO A 142 27.13 -4.56 12.08
N GLU A 143 27.03 -3.25 11.84
CA GLU A 143 26.64 -2.70 10.55
C GLU A 143 27.63 -3.21 9.48
N GLU A 144 27.13 -4.02 8.56
CA GLU A 144 27.91 -4.54 7.43
C GLU A 144 28.29 -3.35 6.54
N PRO A 145 29.57 -3.21 6.13
CA PRO A 145 30.00 -2.05 5.36
C PRO A 145 29.19 -1.97 4.06
N GLU A 146 28.56 -0.82 3.88
CA GLU A 146 27.77 -0.44 2.71
C GLU A 146 28.56 -0.77 1.42
N PRO A 147 27.95 -1.44 0.41
CA PRO A 147 28.67 -1.80 -0.79
C PRO A 147 29.16 -0.54 -1.50
N GLU A 148 30.47 -0.38 -1.49
CA GLU A 148 31.21 0.66 -2.18
C GLU A 148 30.66 0.77 -3.60
N GLN A 149 30.02 1.92 -3.87
CA GLN A 149 29.38 2.21 -5.15
C GLN A 149 30.40 1.96 -6.25
N ARG A 150 30.21 0.89 -7.02
CA ARG A 150 31.01 0.58 -8.20
C ARG A 150 30.72 1.66 -9.23
N VAL A 151 31.52 2.73 -9.15
CA VAL A 151 31.57 3.83 -10.11
C VAL A 151 31.72 3.21 -11.50
N ILE A 152 30.64 3.31 -12.28
CA ILE A 152 30.65 3.02 -13.72
C ILE A 152 31.49 4.11 -14.36
N GLY A 153 32.80 3.86 -14.42
CA GLY A 153 33.80 4.77 -14.94
C GLY A 153 34.49 4.20 -16.17
N LYS A 154 33.95 4.55 -17.35
CA LYS A 154 34.71 4.98 -18.53
C LYS A 154 35.74 4.00 -19.13
N THR A 155 35.31 3.20 -20.10
CA THR A 155 36.23 2.68 -21.14
C THR A 155 36.50 3.79 -22.17
N PRO A 156 37.76 4.15 -22.47
CA PRO A 156 38.06 4.97 -23.63
C PRO A 156 38.05 4.12 -24.89
N ASN A 157 37.33 4.62 -25.91
CA ASN A 157 37.38 4.12 -27.28
C ASN A 157 38.83 4.09 -27.79
N LEU A 158 39.26 2.95 -28.32
CA LEU A 158 40.49 2.81 -29.09
C LEU A 158 40.10 2.85 -30.57
N ILE A 159 40.49 3.93 -31.25
CA ILE A 159 40.50 4.06 -32.70
C ILE A 159 41.98 4.04 -33.10
N ASP A 160 42.39 3.00 -33.83
CA ASP A 160 43.26 3.03 -35.01
C ASP A 160 43.35 1.62 -35.62
#